data_AF-A0A4Q4N5I3-F1
#
_entry.id   AF-A0A4Q4N5I3-F1
#
_cell.length_a   1.000
_cell.length_b   1.000
_cell.length_c   1.000
_cell.angle_alpha   90.00
_cell.angle_beta   90.00
_cell.angle_gamma   90.00
#
_symmetry.space_group_name_H-M   'P 1'
#
loop_
_entity.id
_entity.type
_entity.pdbx_description
1 polymer ?
#
loop_
_entity_poly.entity_id
_entity_poly.type
_entity_poly.pdbx_seq_one_letter_code
_entity_poly.pdbx_strand_id
1 'polypeptide(L)'
;MGVYENLTSVQRKGTFIAHNHGANALLQLRTVEQFYSDPISARLYEVIYAHLLLGNLQTAKRPAIPTRDVVKVDELLPSLYKNSNAFVIRLIWREAMLHARWHEMKQSTNPPTNRLALQELLQTALELDDDYQAWESQITPAWSYHATPNTPEARSNYDPKWQKLFLGCRGAPEEIHSYPSVKRAWIWGFYRTSRVLVLRDLLEMLNWMLRFRDPGRSAAAQGQTVPTALSDRTLRIHHSVATARLVEVIERNCSAMIGSLTVPIHMKSIDDVVGMRGYVDIWPLGTMDAVLCSGLVPDSTAGNSPQDTGQMPTPPSAYTHQSNTPPHLISATSNLSSSSEPSENLESYATAPQFSDLNTIRSRSGLSSSPSPPANVPTFDPNAKKDHIFDPHPAHPYDRPLDLPPLEFETVIPRRIDVAARREWINRLLYYFATELGLKKALWVPVMQGFMPMVKPMVDEILSQERRF
;
A
#
# COMPACT_ATOMS: atom_id res chain seq x y z
N MET A 1 14.10 9.43 16.56
CA MET A 1 15.18 9.62 15.57
C MET A 1 14.84 9.01 14.21
N GLY A 2 14.70 7.69 14.08
CA GLY A 2 14.38 7.06 12.78
C GLY A 2 13.15 7.65 12.07
N VAL A 3 12.03 7.85 12.79
CA VAL A 3 10.83 8.51 12.20
C VAL A 3 11.16 9.92 11.71
N TYR A 4 11.80 10.75 12.52
CA TYR A 4 12.21 12.11 12.14
C TYR A 4 13.10 12.14 10.89
N GLU A 5 14.11 11.26 10.81
CA GLU A 5 14.94 11.13 9.61
C GLU A 5 14.15 10.62 8.40
N ASN A 6 13.16 9.74 8.59
CA ASN A 6 12.29 9.27 7.51
C ASN A 6 11.51 10.44 6.89
N LEU A 7 11.00 11.33 7.73
CA LEU A 7 10.22 12.50 7.34
C LEU A 7 11.07 13.55 6.62
N THR A 8 12.29 13.78 7.12
CA THR A 8 13.15 14.89 6.72
C THR A 8 14.19 14.52 5.67
N SER A 9 14.54 13.24 5.53
CA SER A 9 15.53 12.80 4.56
C SER A 9 14.96 12.74 3.14
N VAL A 10 15.67 13.41 2.23
CA VAL A 10 15.41 13.38 0.78
C VAL A 10 15.88 12.06 0.16
N GLN A 11 16.82 11.35 0.79
CA GLN A 11 17.43 10.13 0.26
C GLN A 11 16.81 8.87 0.90
N ARG A 12 16.52 7.84 0.09
CA ARG A 12 16.16 6.48 0.57
C ARG A 12 17.38 5.69 1.09
N LYS A 13 18.58 6.28 1.12
CA LYS A 13 19.82 5.68 1.62
C LYS A 13 20.34 6.49 2.81
N GLY A 14 20.76 5.83 3.89
CA GLY A 14 21.26 6.48 5.10
C GLY A 14 20.78 5.86 6.42
N THR A 15 21.16 6.52 7.54
CA THR A 15 20.94 6.14 8.95
C THR A 15 19.53 5.70 9.31
N PHE A 16 18.51 6.15 8.58
CA PHE A 16 17.12 5.66 8.75
C PHE A 16 16.99 4.14 8.62
N ILE A 17 17.64 3.53 7.62
CA ILE A 17 17.59 2.07 7.43
C ILE A 17 18.27 1.38 8.61
N ALA A 18 19.39 1.93 9.11
CA ALA A 18 20.09 1.43 10.29
C ALA A 18 19.22 1.56 11.56
N HIS A 19 18.51 2.69 11.73
CA HIS A 19 17.55 2.89 12.82
C HIS A 19 16.38 1.91 12.72
N ASN A 20 15.85 1.65 11.53
CA ASN A 20 14.79 0.67 11.31
C ASN A 20 15.28 -0.75 11.65
N HIS A 21 16.47 -1.13 11.19
CA HIS A 21 17.08 -2.43 11.53
C HIS A 21 17.37 -2.55 13.03
N GLY A 22 17.91 -1.51 13.66
CA GLY A 22 18.17 -1.49 15.10
C GLY A 22 16.89 -1.58 15.92
N ALA A 23 15.82 -0.90 15.50
CA ALA A 23 14.53 -0.99 16.15
C ALA A 23 13.89 -2.39 15.98
N ASN A 24 13.99 -2.98 14.80
CA ASN A 24 13.54 -4.36 14.56
C ASN A 24 14.36 -5.38 15.39
N ALA A 25 15.67 -5.17 15.52
CA ALA A 25 16.52 -5.99 16.37
C ALA A 25 16.10 -5.88 17.85
N LEU A 26 15.73 -4.68 18.34
CA LEU A 26 15.20 -4.53 19.70
C LEU A 26 13.93 -5.36 19.94
N LEU A 27 13.04 -5.46 18.94
CA LEU A 27 11.85 -6.31 19.04
C LEU A 27 12.18 -7.81 19.10
N GLN A 28 13.31 -8.23 18.56
CA GLN A 28 13.76 -9.63 18.59
C GLN A 28 14.59 -9.96 19.84
N LEU A 29 15.34 -8.98 20.35
CA LEU A 29 16.25 -9.15 21.48
C LEU A 29 15.57 -8.98 22.83
N ARG A 30 14.41 -8.32 22.88
CA ARG A 30 13.64 -8.10 24.11
C ARG A 30 12.35 -8.89 24.10
N THR A 31 11.96 -9.40 25.26
CA THR A 31 10.65 -10.01 25.42
C THR A 31 9.57 -8.92 25.54
N VAL A 32 8.33 -9.29 25.28
CA VAL A 32 7.18 -8.39 25.43
C VAL A 32 7.14 -7.84 26.87
N GLU A 33 7.33 -8.69 27.87
CA GLU A 33 7.33 -8.33 29.28
C GLU A 33 8.39 -7.26 29.61
N GLN A 34 9.55 -7.30 28.96
CA GLN A 34 10.61 -6.29 29.15
C GLN A 34 10.18 -4.93 28.60
N PHE A 35 9.47 -4.88 27.46
CA PHE A 35 8.93 -3.62 26.94
C PHE A 35 7.80 -3.06 27.80
N TYR A 36 7.01 -3.91 28.43
CA TYR A 36 5.88 -3.51 29.28
C TYR A 36 6.24 -3.28 30.74
N SER A 37 7.53 -3.36 31.08
CA SER A 37 8.03 -2.99 32.41
C SER A 37 7.85 -1.50 32.73
N ASP A 38 7.76 -0.64 31.71
CA ASP A 38 7.48 0.79 31.88
C ASP A 38 6.58 1.37 30.75
N PRO A 39 5.80 2.43 31.02
CA PRO A 39 4.85 2.99 30.04
C PRO A 39 5.51 3.60 28.80
N ILE A 40 6.76 4.05 28.86
CA ILE A 40 7.45 4.68 27.73
C ILE A 40 7.94 3.60 26.77
N SER A 41 8.58 2.55 27.30
CA SER A 41 9.00 1.37 26.53
C SER A 41 7.82 0.68 25.86
N ALA A 42 6.67 0.61 26.54
CA ALA A 42 5.41 0.12 25.98
C ALA A 42 4.98 0.90 24.72
N ARG A 43 5.03 2.24 24.77
CA ARG A 43 4.70 3.10 23.62
C ARG A 43 5.72 3.00 22.50
N LEU A 44 6.99 2.85 22.83
CA LEU A 44 8.04 2.62 21.84
C LEU A 44 7.83 1.28 21.13
N TYR A 45 7.47 0.22 21.87
CA TYR A 45 7.11 -1.08 21.29
C TYR A 45 5.97 -0.94 20.28
N GLU A 46 4.87 -0.26 20.64
CA GLU A 46 3.72 -0.03 19.74
C GLU A 46 4.17 0.61 18.40
N VAL A 47 4.96 1.67 18.49
CA VAL A 47 5.43 2.42 17.31
C VAL A 47 6.35 1.57 16.45
N ILE A 48 7.33 0.89 17.05
CA ILE A 48 8.29 0.08 16.29
C ILE A 48 7.58 -1.11 15.65
N TYR A 49 6.66 -1.76 16.37
CA TYR A 49 5.91 -2.89 15.86
C TYR A 49 5.01 -2.50 14.66
N ALA A 50 4.31 -1.37 14.76
CA ALA A 50 3.50 -0.87 13.65
C ALA A 50 4.35 -0.50 12.43
N HIS A 51 5.54 0.10 12.63
CA HIS A 51 6.47 0.40 11.54
C HIS A 51 7.06 -0.86 10.89
N LEU A 52 7.34 -1.89 11.69
CA LEU A 52 7.77 -3.20 11.18
C LEU A 52 6.69 -3.79 10.27
N LEU A 53 5.44 -3.87 10.73
CA LEU A 53 4.33 -4.38 9.93
C LEU A 53 4.13 -3.59 8.64
N LEU A 54 4.17 -2.25 8.73
CA LEU A 54 4.09 -1.38 7.56
C LEU A 54 5.21 -1.67 6.55
N GLY A 55 6.46 -1.77 7.01
CA GLY A 55 7.60 -2.09 6.15
C GLY A 55 7.48 -3.46 5.49
N ASN A 56 6.94 -4.45 6.22
CA ASN A 56 6.69 -5.80 5.71
C ASN A 56 5.62 -5.80 4.62
N LEU A 57 4.50 -5.09 4.82
CA LEU A 57 3.47 -4.91 3.80
C LEU A 57 4.02 -4.21 2.56
N GLN A 58 4.80 -3.13 2.73
CA GLN A 58 5.39 -2.39 1.61
C GLN A 58 6.42 -3.21 0.80
N THR A 59 7.02 -4.23 1.40
CA THR A 59 8.08 -5.04 0.77
C THR A 59 7.67 -6.48 0.51
N ALA A 60 6.42 -6.84 0.82
CA ALA A 60 5.91 -8.21 0.82
C ALA A 60 6.85 -9.21 1.52
N LYS A 61 7.32 -8.85 2.71
CA LYS A 61 8.19 -9.70 3.54
C LYS A 61 7.44 -10.21 4.76
N ARG A 62 7.82 -11.42 5.21
CA ARG A 62 7.24 -11.99 6.43
C ARG A 62 7.66 -11.18 7.65
N PRO A 63 6.73 -10.84 8.57
CA PRO A 63 7.09 -10.29 9.86
C PRO A 63 7.98 -11.24 10.67
N ALA A 64 9.11 -10.72 11.15
CA ALA A 64 10.10 -11.49 11.89
C ALA A 64 9.70 -11.80 13.35
N ILE A 65 8.56 -11.28 13.81
CA ILE A 65 8.08 -11.49 15.18
C ILE A 65 7.02 -12.59 15.18
N PRO A 66 7.22 -13.69 15.94
CA PRO A 66 6.27 -14.79 16.02
C PRO A 66 4.92 -14.38 16.61
N THR A 67 3.84 -15.04 16.18
CA THR A 67 2.46 -14.79 16.62
C THR A 67 2.28 -14.90 18.14
N ARG A 68 3.06 -15.75 18.82
CA ARG A 68 3.00 -15.96 20.28
C ARG A 68 3.25 -14.67 21.08
N ASP A 69 4.09 -13.79 20.54
CA ASP A 69 4.42 -12.53 21.20
C ASP A 69 3.26 -11.54 21.02
N VAL A 70 2.47 -11.67 19.96
CA VAL A 70 1.24 -10.89 19.75
C VAL A 70 0.16 -11.28 20.77
N VAL A 71 -0.01 -12.58 21.03
CA VAL A 71 -0.95 -13.09 22.04
C VAL A 71 -0.59 -12.58 23.44
N LYS A 72 0.70 -12.55 23.78
CA LYS A 72 1.19 -12.01 25.06
C LYS A 72 0.98 -10.50 25.22
N VAL A 73 1.09 -9.73 24.14
CA VAL A 73 0.80 -8.27 24.17
C VAL A 73 -0.66 -8.03 24.59
N ASP A 74 -1.59 -8.90 24.19
CA ASP A 74 -3.00 -8.77 24.57
C ASP A 74 -3.21 -9.02 26.06
N GLU A 75 -2.51 -10.00 26.63
CA GLU A 75 -2.59 -10.38 28.04
C GLU A 75 -1.99 -9.31 28.96
N LEU A 76 -0.91 -8.64 28.53
CA LEU A 76 -0.17 -7.68 29.35
C LEU A 76 -0.76 -6.26 29.35
N LEU A 77 -1.74 -5.97 28.49
CA LEU A 77 -2.33 -4.63 28.34
C LEU A 77 -3.87 -4.56 28.21
N PRO A 78 -4.63 -5.26 29.04
CA PRO A 78 -6.10 -5.28 28.92
C PRO A 78 -6.75 -3.88 29.07
N SER A 79 -6.10 -2.93 29.76
CA SER A 79 -6.62 -1.57 30.00
C SER A 79 -6.36 -0.56 28.87
N LEU A 80 -5.27 -0.72 28.12
CA LEU A 80 -4.92 0.09 26.94
C LEU A 80 -5.56 -0.45 25.65
N TYR A 81 -5.98 -1.73 25.68
CA TYR A 81 -6.44 -2.52 24.54
C TYR A 81 -7.76 -3.24 24.84
N LYS A 82 -8.71 -2.61 25.54
CA LYS A 82 -10.06 -3.16 25.67
C LYS A 82 -10.61 -3.53 24.27
N ASN A 83 -10.76 -4.85 24.04
CA ASN A 83 -11.48 -5.60 23.00
C ASN A 83 -11.39 -5.22 21.51
N SER A 84 -10.77 -4.13 21.07
CA SER A 84 -10.74 -3.77 19.64
C SER A 84 -9.35 -3.47 19.05
N ASN A 85 -8.38 -2.97 19.82
CA ASN A 85 -7.04 -2.64 19.29
C ASN A 85 -6.14 -3.86 19.06
N ALA A 86 -6.18 -4.78 20.01
CA ALA A 86 -5.51 -6.08 19.98
C ALA A 86 -5.90 -6.90 18.73
N PHE A 87 -7.12 -6.69 18.22
CA PHE A 87 -7.61 -7.37 17.04
C PHE A 87 -7.02 -6.78 15.75
N VAL A 88 -7.00 -5.45 15.57
CA VAL A 88 -6.49 -4.83 14.32
C VAL A 88 -5.03 -5.15 14.06
N ILE A 89 -4.15 -5.03 15.05
CA ILE A 89 -2.73 -5.33 14.85
C ILE A 89 -2.52 -6.81 14.49
N ARG A 90 -3.34 -7.72 15.04
CA ARG A 90 -3.36 -9.13 14.64
C ARG A 90 -3.84 -9.33 13.21
N LEU A 91 -4.89 -8.65 12.80
CA LEU A 91 -5.35 -8.67 11.41
C LEU A 91 -4.26 -8.19 10.45
N ILE A 92 -3.58 -7.09 10.79
CA ILE A 92 -2.50 -6.53 9.97
C ILE A 92 -1.30 -7.47 9.92
N TRP A 93 -0.95 -8.13 11.03
CA TRP A 93 0.10 -9.15 11.04
C TRP A 93 -0.28 -10.36 10.16
N ARG A 94 -1.52 -10.85 10.25
CA ARG A 94 -2.03 -11.94 9.41
C ARG A 94 -2.02 -11.54 7.94
N GLU A 95 -2.37 -10.30 7.65
CA GLU A 95 -2.31 -9.75 6.30
C GLU A 95 -0.86 -9.67 5.80
N ALA A 96 0.09 -9.20 6.61
CA ALA A 96 1.49 -9.17 6.22
C ALA A 96 2.05 -10.58 5.93
N MET A 97 1.59 -11.60 6.66
CA MET A 97 1.93 -13.00 6.39
C MET A 97 1.30 -13.53 5.10
N LEU A 98 0.01 -13.24 4.87
CA LEU A 98 -0.71 -13.62 3.66
C LEU A 98 -0.08 -12.97 2.43
N HIS A 99 0.14 -11.66 2.49
CA HIS A 99 0.74 -10.85 1.44
C HIS A 99 2.15 -11.35 1.06
N ALA A 100 3.00 -11.62 2.05
CA ALA A 100 4.31 -12.21 1.80
C ALA A 100 4.20 -13.60 1.14
N ARG A 101 3.33 -14.48 1.66
CA ARG A 101 3.10 -15.82 1.10
C ARG A 101 2.60 -15.76 -0.35
N TRP A 102 1.71 -14.82 -0.66
CA TRP A 102 1.21 -14.60 -2.02
C TRP A 102 2.32 -14.18 -2.97
N HIS A 103 3.12 -13.19 -2.59
CA HIS A 103 4.24 -12.73 -3.40
C HIS A 103 5.33 -13.79 -3.59
N GLU A 104 5.69 -14.55 -2.54
CA GLU A 104 6.59 -15.69 -2.63
C GLU A 104 6.07 -16.75 -3.61
N MET A 105 4.77 -17.05 -3.57
CA MET A 105 4.14 -18.03 -4.46
C MET A 105 4.14 -17.59 -5.92
N LYS A 106 3.83 -16.32 -6.20
CA LYS A 106 3.86 -15.77 -7.57
C LYS A 106 5.27 -15.70 -8.16
N GLN A 107 6.29 -15.51 -7.31
CA GLN A 107 7.69 -15.40 -7.71
C GLN A 107 8.45 -16.72 -7.67
N SER A 108 7.79 -17.79 -7.21
CA SER A 108 8.36 -19.13 -7.17
C SER A 108 8.81 -19.57 -8.56
N THR A 109 9.91 -20.32 -8.62
CA THR A 109 10.34 -21.01 -9.84
C THR A 109 9.32 -22.03 -10.33
N ASN A 110 8.45 -22.50 -9.42
CA ASN A 110 7.31 -23.35 -9.71
C ASN A 110 6.03 -22.62 -9.26
N PRO A 111 5.50 -21.69 -10.07
CA PRO A 111 4.26 -21.00 -9.74
C PRO A 111 3.07 -21.96 -9.77
N PRO A 112 1.94 -21.61 -9.12
CA PRO A 112 0.71 -22.40 -9.18
C PRO A 112 0.26 -22.64 -10.62
N THR A 113 -0.13 -23.88 -10.92
CA THR A 113 -0.54 -24.29 -12.29
C THR A 113 -2.01 -24.67 -12.39
N ASN A 114 -2.73 -24.67 -11.27
CA ASN A 114 -4.14 -25.04 -11.19
C ASN A 114 -4.82 -24.41 -9.97
N ARG A 115 -6.16 -24.46 -9.93
CA ARG A 115 -6.98 -23.88 -8.86
C ARG A 115 -6.77 -24.54 -7.50
N LEU A 116 -6.53 -25.86 -7.46
CA LEU A 116 -6.33 -26.58 -6.20
C LEU A 116 -5.07 -26.09 -5.46
N ALA A 117 -4.01 -25.76 -6.21
CA ALA A 117 -2.78 -25.20 -5.65
C ALA A 117 -2.98 -23.83 -4.97
N LEU A 118 -4.04 -23.09 -5.33
CA LEU A 118 -4.37 -21.78 -4.76
C LEU A 118 -5.47 -21.85 -3.69
N GLN A 119 -6.15 -23.00 -3.52
CA GLN A 119 -7.35 -23.11 -2.70
C GLN A 119 -7.11 -22.71 -1.23
N GLU A 120 -6.04 -23.21 -0.61
CA GLU A 120 -5.72 -22.91 0.80
C GLU A 120 -5.45 -21.41 1.00
N LEU A 121 -4.73 -20.80 0.07
CA LEU A 121 -4.37 -19.38 0.13
C LEU A 121 -5.60 -18.50 -0.08
N LEU A 122 -6.45 -18.84 -1.05
CA LEU A 122 -7.72 -18.18 -1.29
C LEU A 122 -8.62 -18.24 -0.05
N GLN A 123 -8.76 -19.42 0.56
CA GLN A 123 -9.56 -19.61 1.76
C GLN A 123 -9.05 -18.73 2.92
N THR A 124 -7.73 -18.69 3.11
CA THR A 124 -7.10 -17.82 4.12
C THR A 124 -7.41 -16.34 3.87
N ALA A 125 -7.39 -15.90 2.61
CA ALA A 125 -7.69 -14.52 2.23
C ALA A 125 -9.17 -14.15 2.44
N LEU A 126 -10.09 -15.06 2.10
CA LEU A 126 -11.53 -14.88 2.32
C LEU A 126 -11.85 -14.78 3.82
N GLU A 127 -11.32 -15.71 4.63
CA GLU A 127 -11.49 -15.68 6.09
C GLU A 127 -10.92 -14.40 6.70
N LEU A 128 -9.77 -13.94 6.21
CA LEU A 128 -9.16 -12.72 6.71
C LEU A 128 -10.00 -11.48 6.39
N ASP A 129 -10.53 -11.32 5.18
CA ASP A 129 -11.44 -10.20 4.87
C ASP A 129 -12.74 -10.25 5.68
N ASP A 130 -13.28 -11.45 5.93
CA ASP A 130 -14.43 -11.62 6.81
C ASP A 130 -14.10 -11.22 8.27
N ASP A 131 -12.89 -11.53 8.75
CA ASP A 131 -12.41 -11.06 10.07
C ASP A 131 -12.25 -9.53 10.12
N TYR A 132 -11.74 -8.90 9.06
CA TYR A 132 -11.71 -7.44 8.94
C TYR A 132 -13.12 -6.85 9.02
N GLN A 133 -14.07 -7.41 8.26
CA GLN A 133 -15.46 -6.98 8.28
C GLN A 133 -16.11 -7.19 9.66
N ALA A 134 -15.86 -8.33 10.30
CA ALA A 134 -16.36 -8.65 11.63
C ALA A 134 -15.87 -7.63 12.66
N TRP A 135 -14.58 -7.26 12.61
CA TRP A 135 -14.03 -6.22 13.47
C TRP A 135 -14.77 -4.90 13.34
N GLU A 136 -14.95 -4.41 12.11
CA GLU A 136 -15.64 -3.15 11.85
C GLU A 136 -17.10 -3.17 12.32
N SER A 137 -17.77 -4.33 12.23
CA SER A 137 -19.15 -4.49 12.71
C SER A 137 -19.28 -4.58 14.24
N GLN A 138 -18.22 -4.95 14.94
CA GLN A 138 -18.21 -5.19 16.40
C GLN A 138 -17.50 -4.09 17.18
N ILE A 139 -17.15 -2.98 16.54
CA ILE A 139 -16.47 -1.88 17.22
C ILE A 139 -17.31 -1.34 18.37
N THR A 140 -16.68 -1.12 19.51
CA THR A 140 -17.35 -0.45 20.63
C THR A 140 -17.53 1.04 20.31
N PRO A 141 -18.47 1.75 20.98
CA PRO A 141 -18.61 3.20 20.83
C PRO A 141 -17.31 3.98 21.12
N ALA A 142 -16.36 3.38 21.84
CA ALA A 142 -15.03 3.94 22.05
C ALA A 142 -14.16 3.98 20.77
N TRP A 143 -14.61 3.43 19.65
CA TRP A 143 -13.93 3.46 18.34
C TRP A 143 -14.75 4.16 17.25
N SER A 144 -15.92 4.69 17.62
CA SER A 144 -16.74 5.45 16.70
C SER A 144 -16.01 6.68 16.18
N TYR A 145 -16.37 7.02 14.95
CA TYR A 145 -16.04 8.25 14.27
C TYR A 145 -17.35 8.87 13.77
N HIS A 146 -17.33 10.18 13.51
CA HIS A 146 -18.49 10.84 12.92
C HIS A 146 -18.30 10.92 11.41
N ALA A 147 -19.31 10.53 10.66
CA ALA A 147 -19.36 10.67 9.21
C ALA A 147 -20.51 11.63 8.86
N THR A 148 -20.22 12.59 7.98
CA THR A 148 -21.23 13.51 7.44
C THR A 148 -21.09 13.59 5.92
N PRO A 149 -22.18 13.75 5.16
CA PRO A 149 -22.10 13.98 3.72
C PRO A 149 -21.25 15.21 3.39
N ASN A 150 -20.47 15.14 2.31
CA ASN A 150 -19.62 16.21 1.83
C ASN A 150 -20.42 17.24 0.99
N THR A 151 -21.37 17.93 1.63
CA THR A 151 -22.16 19.00 1.01
C THR A 151 -21.45 20.35 1.09
N PRO A 152 -21.80 21.35 0.25
CA PRO A 152 -21.28 22.71 0.36
C PRO A 152 -21.41 23.31 1.78
N GLU A 153 -22.51 23.01 2.46
CA GLU A 153 -22.76 23.46 3.84
C GLU A 153 -21.79 22.80 4.82
N ALA A 154 -21.56 21.48 4.70
CA ALA A 154 -20.60 20.78 5.56
C ALA A 154 -19.18 21.31 5.35
N ARG A 155 -18.79 21.58 4.09
CA ARG A 155 -17.48 22.14 3.72
C ARG A 155 -17.25 23.52 4.33
N SER A 156 -18.29 24.34 4.46
CA SER A 156 -18.17 25.70 4.99
C SER A 156 -17.61 25.76 6.41
N ASN A 157 -17.66 24.64 7.17
CA ASN A 157 -17.10 24.52 8.51
C ASN A 157 -15.57 24.31 8.55
N TYR A 158 -14.93 24.15 7.39
CA TYR A 158 -13.48 23.95 7.27
C TYR A 158 -12.80 25.21 6.75
N ASP A 159 -11.50 25.38 7.02
CA ASP A 159 -10.74 26.49 6.45
C ASP A 159 -10.80 26.51 4.91
N PRO A 160 -10.80 27.68 4.27
CA PRO A 160 -10.87 27.80 2.81
C PRO A 160 -9.82 26.97 2.06
N LYS A 161 -8.64 26.78 2.67
CA LYS A 161 -7.61 25.87 2.17
C LYS A 161 -8.15 24.44 2.01
N TRP A 162 -8.72 23.85 3.05
CA TRP A 162 -9.22 22.47 3.02
C TRP A 162 -10.44 22.32 2.12
N GLN A 163 -11.29 23.34 2.06
CA GLN A 163 -12.39 23.36 1.10
C GLN A 163 -11.89 23.22 -0.34
N LYS A 164 -10.91 24.04 -0.73
CA LYS A 164 -10.38 24.03 -2.11
C LYS A 164 -9.49 22.82 -2.38
N LEU A 165 -8.58 22.50 -1.45
CA LEU A 165 -7.56 21.46 -1.58
C LEU A 165 -8.15 20.05 -1.57
N PHE A 166 -9.16 19.83 -0.73
CA PHE A 166 -9.52 18.50 -0.27
C PHE A 166 -10.99 18.15 -0.55
N LEU A 167 -11.91 19.03 -0.16
CA LEU A 167 -13.34 18.68 -0.07
C LEU A 167 -14.16 19.10 -1.28
N GLY A 168 -13.74 20.16 -1.97
CA GLY A 168 -14.49 20.80 -3.06
C GLY A 168 -13.93 20.56 -4.45
N CYS A 169 -12.96 19.66 -4.59
CA CYS A 169 -12.29 19.40 -5.86
C CYS A 169 -12.80 18.12 -6.54
N ARG A 170 -12.43 17.96 -7.81
CA ARG A 170 -12.69 16.73 -8.56
C ARG A 170 -12.06 15.55 -7.83
N GLY A 171 -12.83 14.46 -7.66
CA GLY A 171 -12.41 13.26 -6.95
C GLY A 171 -12.46 13.36 -5.43
N ALA A 172 -12.98 14.45 -4.87
CA ALA A 172 -13.23 14.55 -3.43
C ALA A 172 -14.21 13.46 -2.96
N PRO A 173 -14.00 12.91 -1.75
CA PRO A 173 -14.88 11.88 -1.19
C PRO A 173 -16.31 12.39 -0.97
N GLU A 174 -17.29 11.50 -1.05
CA GLU A 174 -18.71 11.82 -0.82
C GLU A 174 -19.02 12.08 0.66
N GLU A 175 -18.18 11.60 1.57
CA GLU A 175 -18.31 11.79 3.01
C GLU A 175 -17.08 12.48 3.60
N ILE A 176 -17.28 13.07 4.77
CA ILE A 176 -16.26 13.67 5.61
C ILE A 176 -16.26 12.91 6.93
N HIS A 177 -15.17 12.22 7.25
CA HIS A 177 -15.03 11.56 8.55
C HIS A 177 -14.21 12.43 9.50
N SER A 178 -14.66 12.53 10.75
CA SER A 178 -13.95 13.20 11.83
C SER A 178 -13.71 12.25 12.99
N TYR A 179 -12.52 12.40 13.61
CA TYR A 179 -12.05 11.55 14.68
C TYR A 179 -11.80 12.36 15.95
N PRO A 180 -12.06 11.79 17.14
CA PRO A 180 -11.80 12.47 18.39
C PRO A 180 -10.32 12.44 18.81
N SER A 181 -9.46 11.67 18.14
CA SER A 181 -8.00 11.69 18.37
C SER A 181 -7.20 11.20 17.16
N VAL A 182 -5.96 11.67 17.04
CA VAL A 182 -4.99 11.20 16.04
C VAL A 182 -4.79 9.68 16.12
N LYS A 183 -4.74 9.11 17.32
CA LYS A 183 -4.59 7.67 17.51
C LYS A 183 -5.73 6.88 16.83
N ARG A 184 -6.97 7.34 16.95
CA ARG A 184 -8.12 6.70 16.28
C ARG A 184 -8.04 6.87 14.77
N ALA A 185 -7.76 8.07 14.27
CA ALA A 185 -7.58 8.31 12.84
C ALA A 185 -6.51 7.39 12.25
N TRP A 186 -5.38 7.26 12.94
CA TRP A 186 -4.26 6.40 12.54
C TRP A 186 -4.63 4.92 12.51
N ILE A 187 -5.28 4.39 13.56
CA ILE A 187 -5.69 2.97 13.60
C ILE A 187 -6.73 2.66 12.52
N TRP A 188 -7.70 3.55 12.29
CA TRP A 188 -8.66 3.41 11.20
C TRP A 188 -7.97 3.43 9.83
N GLY A 189 -7.02 4.35 9.61
CA GLY A 189 -6.22 4.40 8.38
C GLY A 189 -5.41 3.12 8.16
N PHE A 190 -4.80 2.56 9.21
CA PHE A 190 -4.07 1.29 9.16
C PHE A 190 -4.98 0.10 8.85
N TYR A 191 -6.13 0.00 9.52
CA TYR A 191 -7.15 -1.02 9.26
C TYR A 191 -7.63 -0.96 7.80
N ARG A 192 -8.03 0.21 7.29
CA ARG A 192 -8.57 0.33 5.94
C ARG A 192 -7.51 0.05 4.88
N THR A 193 -6.29 0.53 5.08
CA THR A 193 -5.20 0.35 4.11
C THR A 193 -4.71 -1.09 4.06
N SER A 194 -4.64 -1.78 5.20
CA SER A 194 -4.35 -3.22 5.21
C SER A 194 -5.47 -4.03 4.57
N ARG A 195 -6.74 -3.71 4.84
CA ARG A 195 -7.88 -4.35 4.16
C ARG A 195 -7.88 -4.12 2.65
N VAL A 196 -7.45 -2.94 2.16
CA VAL A 196 -7.21 -2.68 0.73
C VAL A 196 -6.20 -3.67 0.15
N LEU A 197 -5.12 -3.99 0.87
CA LEU A 197 -4.12 -4.97 0.43
C LEU A 197 -4.69 -6.40 0.41
N VAL A 198 -5.42 -6.83 1.45
CA VAL A 198 -6.09 -8.16 1.48
C VAL A 198 -6.98 -8.32 0.24
N LEU A 199 -7.81 -7.31 -0.03
CA LEU A 199 -8.77 -7.33 -1.13
C LEU A 199 -8.07 -7.27 -2.50
N ARG A 200 -6.96 -6.54 -2.63
CA ARG A 200 -6.11 -6.55 -3.82
C ARG A 200 -5.56 -7.96 -4.05
N ASP A 201 -4.92 -8.55 -3.04
CA ASP A 201 -4.31 -9.87 -3.12
C ASP A 201 -5.34 -10.94 -3.44
N LEU A 202 -6.52 -10.88 -2.80
CA LEU A 202 -7.66 -11.75 -3.08
C LEU A 202 -8.11 -11.64 -4.54
N LEU A 203 -8.25 -10.42 -5.09
CA LEU A 203 -8.60 -10.23 -6.50
C LEU A 203 -7.53 -10.77 -7.45
N GLU A 204 -6.26 -10.57 -7.14
CA GLU A 204 -5.16 -11.14 -7.92
C GLU A 204 -5.21 -12.69 -7.89
N MET A 205 -5.42 -13.31 -6.72
CA MET A 205 -5.59 -14.77 -6.60
C MET A 205 -6.77 -15.28 -7.42
N LEU A 206 -7.92 -14.59 -7.36
CA LEU A 206 -9.11 -14.93 -8.15
C LEU A 206 -8.86 -14.78 -9.64
N ASN A 207 -8.16 -13.73 -10.07
CA ASN A 207 -7.72 -13.50 -11.44
C ASN A 207 -6.82 -14.62 -11.97
N TRP A 208 -5.91 -15.15 -11.16
CA TRP A 208 -5.13 -16.33 -11.50
C TRP A 208 -6.02 -17.57 -11.63
N MET A 209 -6.87 -17.83 -10.65
CA MET A 209 -7.72 -19.03 -10.63
C MET A 209 -8.71 -19.07 -11.81
N LEU A 210 -9.27 -17.93 -12.20
CA LEU A 210 -10.19 -17.80 -13.34
C LEU A 210 -9.49 -18.01 -14.70
N ARG A 211 -8.17 -17.81 -14.78
CA ARG A 211 -7.36 -18.15 -15.97
C ARG A 211 -7.03 -19.64 -16.07
N PHE A 212 -7.02 -20.35 -14.94
CA PHE A 212 -6.88 -21.80 -14.94
C PHE A 212 -8.17 -22.49 -15.37
N ARG A 213 -8.02 -23.66 -15.99
CA ARG A 213 -9.16 -24.49 -16.44
C ARG A 213 -10.05 -24.87 -15.25
N ASP A 214 -11.36 -24.83 -15.46
CA ASP A 214 -12.33 -25.26 -14.45
C ASP A 214 -12.18 -26.77 -14.16
N PRO A 215 -11.80 -27.16 -12.93
CA PRO A 215 -11.66 -28.56 -12.56
C PRO A 215 -13.00 -29.31 -12.66
N GLY A 216 -14.14 -28.65 -12.45
CA GLY A 216 -15.47 -29.27 -12.56
C GLY A 216 -15.81 -29.74 -13.98
N ARG A 217 -15.36 -29.02 -15.01
CA ARG A 217 -15.56 -29.41 -16.43
C ARG A 217 -14.73 -30.64 -16.81
N SER A 218 -13.55 -30.79 -16.22
CA SER A 218 -12.67 -31.94 -16.45
C SER A 218 -13.06 -33.16 -15.61
N ALA A 219 -13.53 -32.92 -14.38
CA ALA A 219 -13.90 -33.98 -13.43
C ALA A 219 -15.28 -34.59 -13.71
N ALA A 220 -16.23 -33.81 -14.23
CA ALA A 220 -17.51 -34.35 -14.74
C ALA A 220 -17.29 -35.35 -15.90
N ALA A 221 -16.24 -35.15 -16.71
CA ALA A 221 -15.84 -36.10 -17.75
C ALA A 221 -15.13 -37.35 -17.19
N GLN A 222 -14.67 -37.32 -15.94
CA GLN A 222 -13.90 -38.40 -15.30
C GLN A 222 -14.58 -39.01 -14.05
N GLY A 223 -15.83 -38.62 -13.75
CA GLY A 223 -16.57 -39.11 -12.58
C GLY A 223 -15.99 -38.69 -11.22
N GLN A 224 -15.13 -37.67 -11.17
CA GLN A 224 -14.52 -37.19 -9.93
C GLN A 224 -15.33 -36.03 -9.31
N THR A 225 -15.43 -36.01 -7.99
CA THR A 225 -16.05 -34.90 -7.24
C THR A 225 -15.05 -33.78 -7.03
N VAL A 226 -15.31 -32.61 -7.60
CA VAL A 226 -14.51 -31.38 -7.41
C VAL A 226 -15.17 -30.49 -6.36
N PRO A 227 -14.41 -29.82 -5.49
CA PRO A 227 -14.98 -28.86 -4.55
C PRO A 227 -15.76 -27.76 -5.28
N THR A 228 -17.05 -27.60 -4.95
CA THR A 228 -17.94 -26.57 -5.54
C THR A 228 -17.38 -25.15 -5.39
N ALA A 229 -16.55 -24.94 -4.35
CA ALA A 229 -15.84 -23.69 -4.08
C ALA A 229 -14.90 -23.25 -5.24
N LEU A 230 -14.43 -24.18 -6.08
CA LEU A 230 -13.48 -23.91 -7.17
C LEU A 230 -14.14 -23.75 -8.55
N SER A 231 -15.47 -23.79 -8.62
CA SER A 231 -16.20 -23.60 -9.86
C SER A 231 -16.06 -22.16 -10.39
N ASP A 232 -16.16 -21.96 -11.70
CA ASP A 232 -16.17 -20.61 -12.31
C ASP A 232 -17.21 -19.69 -11.68
N ARG A 233 -18.38 -20.25 -11.36
CA ARG A 233 -19.49 -19.50 -10.76
C ARG A 233 -19.10 -18.96 -9.39
N THR A 234 -18.59 -19.81 -8.51
CA THR A 234 -18.20 -19.41 -7.15
C THR A 234 -17.07 -18.40 -7.17
N LEU A 235 -16.05 -18.60 -8.00
CA LEU A 235 -14.93 -17.67 -8.13
C LEU A 235 -15.37 -16.29 -8.65
N ARG A 236 -16.30 -16.24 -9.62
CA ARG A 236 -16.87 -14.96 -10.10
C ARG A 236 -17.69 -14.25 -9.05
N ILE A 237 -18.44 -14.97 -8.21
CA ILE A 237 -19.17 -14.39 -7.07
C ILE A 237 -18.17 -13.76 -6.09
N HIS A 238 -17.13 -14.50 -5.69
CA HIS A 238 -16.09 -13.96 -4.80
C HIS A 238 -15.40 -12.75 -5.42
N HIS A 239 -15.11 -12.78 -6.73
CA HIS A 239 -14.52 -11.64 -7.43
C HIS A 239 -15.44 -10.42 -7.37
N SER A 240 -16.72 -10.54 -7.71
CA SER A 240 -17.68 -9.43 -7.65
C SER A 240 -17.78 -8.83 -6.25
N VAL A 241 -17.85 -9.68 -5.22
CA VAL A 241 -17.93 -9.24 -3.81
C VAL A 241 -16.65 -8.53 -3.39
N ALA A 242 -15.48 -9.10 -3.69
CA ALA A 242 -14.18 -8.51 -3.37
C ALA A 242 -13.99 -7.16 -4.07
N THR A 243 -14.39 -7.03 -5.33
CA THR A 243 -14.35 -5.75 -6.06
C THR A 243 -15.25 -4.70 -5.42
N ALA A 244 -16.49 -5.07 -5.05
CA ALA A 244 -17.40 -4.15 -4.38
C ALA A 244 -16.88 -3.68 -3.01
N ARG A 245 -16.35 -4.60 -2.20
CA ARG A 245 -15.71 -4.31 -0.91
C ARG A 245 -14.47 -3.43 -1.07
N LEU A 246 -13.66 -3.67 -2.11
CA LEU A 246 -12.45 -2.88 -2.40
C LEU A 246 -12.81 -1.42 -2.70
N VAL A 247 -13.81 -1.20 -3.55
CA VAL A 247 -14.32 0.13 -3.87
C VAL A 247 -14.82 0.84 -2.60
N GLU A 248 -15.62 0.15 -1.79
CA GLU A 248 -16.17 0.72 -0.55
C GLU A 248 -15.07 1.12 0.44
N VAL A 249 -14.07 0.27 0.66
CA VAL A 249 -12.99 0.59 1.60
C VAL A 249 -12.11 1.74 1.08
N ILE A 250 -11.88 1.85 -0.23
CA ILE A 250 -11.16 3.00 -0.83
C ILE A 250 -11.94 4.30 -0.59
N GLU A 251 -13.24 4.32 -0.86
CA GLU A 251 -14.10 5.48 -0.62
C GLU A 251 -14.11 5.90 0.85
N ARG A 252 -14.28 4.93 1.78
CA ARG A 252 -14.22 5.19 3.23
C ARG A 252 -12.85 5.67 3.68
N ASN A 253 -11.77 5.17 3.08
CA ASN A 253 -10.42 5.58 3.43
C ASN A 253 -10.18 7.03 2.97
N CYS A 254 -10.58 7.38 1.74
CA CYS A 254 -10.51 8.75 1.23
C CYS A 254 -11.31 9.73 2.10
N SER A 255 -12.52 9.35 2.51
CA SER A 255 -13.39 10.14 3.40
C SER A 255 -12.75 10.47 4.74
N ALA A 256 -11.81 9.65 5.19
CA ALA A 256 -11.12 9.78 6.47
C ALA A 256 -9.83 10.58 6.46
N MET A 257 -9.24 10.79 5.29
CA MET A 257 -7.93 11.44 5.16
C MET A 257 -7.95 12.91 5.66
N ILE A 258 -9.09 13.61 5.69
CA ILE A 258 -9.13 14.97 6.27
C ILE A 258 -9.18 14.94 7.81
N GLY A 259 -9.73 13.87 8.38
CA GLY A 259 -9.85 13.72 9.83
C GLY A 259 -8.50 13.62 10.54
N SER A 260 -7.51 12.97 9.93
CA SER A 260 -6.12 12.91 10.41
C SER A 260 -5.44 14.29 10.39
N LEU A 261 -5.73 15.10 9.37
CA LEU A 261 -5.19 16.46 9.20
C LEU A 261 -5.82 17.47 10.15
N THR A 262 -7.10 17.31 10.49
CA THR A 262 -7.88 18.33 11.22
C THR A 262 -8.17 17.99 12.68
N VAL A 263 -7.92 16.75 13.14
CA VAL A 263 -8.21 16.35 14.52
C VAL A 263 -7.44 17.21 15.54
N PRO A 264 -8.09 17.83 16.54
CA PRO A 264 -7.40 18.63 17.54
C PRO A 264 -6.39 17.81 18.37
N ILE A 265 -5.25 18.41 18.68
CA ILE A 265 -4.25 17.84 19.61
C ILE A 265 -4.12 18.78 20.79
N HIS A 266 -4.34 18.26 22.00
CA HIS A 266 -4.28 19.05 23.22
C HIS A 266 -2.91 19.74 23.37
N MET A 267 -2.93 21.04 23.71
CA MET A 267 -1.74 21.91 23.87
C MET A 267 -0.87 22.08 22.62
N LYS A 268 -1.36 21.74 21.42
CA LYS A 268 -0.66 21.96 20.16
C LYS A 268 -1.49 22.86 19.27
N SER A 269 -0.81 23.80 18.59
CA SER A 269 -1.43 24.46 17.45
C SER A 269 -1.75 23.43 16.36
N ILE A 270 -2.73 23.74 15.52
CA ILE A 270 -3.01 22.98 14.29
C ILE A 270 -1.73 22.88 13.44
N ASP A 271 -0.87 23.90 13.49
CA ASP A 271 0.37 24.02 12.72
C ASP A 271 1.58 23.30 13.35
N ASP A 272 1.52 22.89 14.62
CA ASP A 272 2.71 22.37 15.32
C ASP A 272 3.05 20.89 14.99
N VAL A 273 2.16 20.17 14.31
CA VAL A 273 2.25 18.70 14.14
C VAL A 273 2.01 18.25 12.69
N VAL A 274 2.01 19.19 11.73
CA VAL A 274 1.49 18.89 10.38
C VAL A 274 2.27 17.79 9.65
N GLY A 275 3.60 17.71 9.83
CA GLY A 275 4.43 16.66 9.23
C GLY A 275 4.05 15.24 9.68
N MET A 276 3.72 15.03 10.96
CA MET A 276 3.27 13.71 11.45
C MET A 276 1.87 13.36 10.95
N ARG A 277 0.98 14.36 10.79
CA ARG A 277 -0.35 14.16 10.22
C ARG A 277 -0.28 13.73 8.76
N GLY A 278 0.57 14.37 7.96
CA GLY A 278 0.79 13.94 6.58
C GLY A 278 1.48 12.57 6.49
N TYR A 279 2.40 12.25 7.41
CA TYR A 279 3.14 10.99 7.36
C TYR A 279 2.24 9.77 7.49
N VAL A 280 1.26 9.81 8.39
CA VAL A 280 0.34 8.68 8.59
C VAL A 280 -0.52 8.41 7.36
N ASP A 281 -0.71 9.42 6.51
CA ASP A 281 -1.55 9.36 5.32
C ASP A 281 -0.78 9.04 4.03
N ILE A 282 0.55 9.18 4.01
CA ILE A 282 1.37 8.85 2.81
C ILE A 282 1.18 7.40 2.39
N TRP A 283 1.16 6.46 3.34
CA TRP A 283 1.00 5.06 3.01
C TRP A 283 -0.41 4.73 2.48
N PRO A 284 -1.51 5.11 3.17
CA PRO A 284 -2.86 5.01 2.63
C PRO A 284 -3.01 5.59 1.22
N LEU A 285 -2.57 6.84 1.01
CA LEU A 285 -2.67 7.52 -0.28
C LEU A 285 -1.88 6.80 -1.37
N GLY A 286 -0.62 6.42 -1.09
CA GLY A 286 0.22 5.72 -2.04
C GLY A 286 -0.29 4.33 -2.39
N THR A 287 -0.83 3.59 -1.43
CA THR A 287 -1.43 2.27 -1.67
C THR A 287 -2.72 2.38 -2.47
N MET A 288 -3.59 3.35 -2.17
CA MET A 288 -4.80 3.58 -2.96
C MET A 288 -4.47 3.98 -4.41
N ASP A 289 -3.49 4.85 -4.64
CA ASP A 289 -3.07 5.19 -6.01
C ASP A 289 -2.54 3.96 -6.77
N ALA A 290 -1.77 3.10 -6.10
CA ALA A 290 -1.28 1.86 -6.68
C ALA A 290 -2.42 0.93 -7.14
N VAL A 291 -3.43 0.75 -6.29
CA VAL A 291 -4.59 -0.09 -6.58
C VAL A 291 -5.49 0.52 -7.66
N LEU A 292 -5.66 1.84 -7.66
CA LEU A 292 -6.38 2.53 -8.73
C LEU A 292 -5.62 2.44 -10.07
N CYS A 293 -4.28 2.46 -10.04
CA CYS A 293 -3.43 2.31 -11.22
C CYS A 293 -3.42 0.88 -11.78
N SER A 294 -3.72 -0.15 -10.98
CA SER A 294 -3.63 -1.54 -11.41
C SER A 294 -4.77 -1.99 -12.34
N GLY A 295 -5.87 -1.22 -12.38
CA GLY A 295 -7.07 -1.53 -13.15
C GLY A 295 -8.04 -2.48 -12.45
N LEU A 296 -7.79 -2.85 -11.19
CA LEU A 296 -8.68 -3.71 -10.39
C LEU A 296 -9.98 -3.00 -9.95
N VAL A 297 -9.99 -1.67 -9.96
CA VAL A 297 -11.14 -0.85 -9.57
C VAL A 297 -11.96 -0.48 -10.81
N PRO A 298 -13.26 -0.80 -10.87
CA PRO A 298 -14.12 -0.43 -11.99
C PRO A 298 -14.27 1.09 -12.16
N ASP A 299 -13.96 1.58 -13.35
CA ASP A 299 -14.07 3.00 -13.70
C ASP A 299 -15.49 3.37 -14.14
N SER A 300 -16.06 4.41 -13.54
CA SER A 300 -17.37 4.94 -13.92
C SER A 300 -17.39 5.56 -15.33
N THR A 301 -16.23 6.01 -15.82
CA THR A 301 -16.09 6.74 -17.09
C THR A 301 -15.79 5.84 -18.29
N ALA A 302 -15.47 4.55 -18.06
CA ALA A 302 -15.07 3.60 -19.11
C ALA A 302 -16.15 3.33 -20.18
N GLY A 303 -17.42 3.68 -19.94
CA GLY A 303 -18.53 3.52 -20.90
C GLY A 303 -18.77 4.72 -21.83
N ASN A 304 -18.07 5.84 -21.64
CA ASN A 304 -18.28 7.08 -22.42
C ASN A 304 -17.22 7.32 -23.50
N SER A 305 -16.31 6.36 -23.73
CA SER A 305 -15.39 6.42 -24.85
C SER A 305 -16.09 5.92 -26.11
N PRO A 306 -16.09 6.66 -27.24
CA PRO A 306 -16.48 6.10 -28.53
C PRO A 306 -15.65 4.83 -28.77
N GLN A 307 -16.28 3.79 -29.31
CA GLN A 307 -15.56 2.64 -29.84
C GLN A 307 -14.60 3.12 -30.93
N ASP A 308 -13.34 3.35 -30.57
CA ASP A 308 -12.28 3.53 -31.54
C ASP A 308 -11.63 2.19 -31.82
N THR A 309 -11.83 1.76 -33.06
CA THR A 309 -11.11 0.69 -33.73
C THR A 309 -9.62 0.71 -33.40
N GLY A 310 -9.05 -0.46 -33.11
CA GLY A 310 -7.74 -0.62 -32.49
C GLY A 310 -6.63 0.28 -33.03
N GLN A 311 -6.16 1.17 -32.17
CA GLN A 311 -4.80 1.73 -32.19
C GLN A 311 -4.36 1.92 -30.73
N MET A 312 -3.24 1.27 -30.39
CA MET A 312 -2.52 1.49 -29.12
C MET A 312 -2.14 2.97 -28.99
N PRO A 313 -2.18 3.58 -27.79
CA PRO A 313 -1.52 4.84 -27.56
C PRO A 313 -0.01 4.61 -27.63
N THR A 314 0.60 5.04 -28.73
CA THR A 314 2.05 5.17 -28.89
C THR A 314 2.59 6.09 -27.78
N PRO A 315 3.72 5.77 -27.13
CA PRO A 315 4.40 6.72 -26.25
C PRO A 315 4.79 7.97 -27.06
N PRO A 316 4.75 9.19 -26.47
CA PRO A 316 5.17 10.38 -27.19
C PRO A 316 6.65 10.25 -27.58
N SER A 317 6.89 10.21 -28.89
CA SER A 317 8.21 10.19 -29.50
C SER A 317 9.07 11.32 -28.94
N ALA A 318 10.27 10.95 -28.53
CA ALA A 318 11.38 11.87 -28.35
C ALA A 318 11.54 12.68 -29.65
N TYR A 319 11.51 14.00 -29.54
CA TYR A 319 11.89 14.88 -30.63
C TYR A 319 13.38 14.68 -30.93
N THR A 320 13.65 14.04 -32.05
CA THR A 320 14.94 13.99 -32.73
C THR A 320 15.25 15.39 -33.25
N HIS A 321 16.04 16.18 -32.53
CA HIS A 321 16.72 17.32 -33.14
C HIS A 321 17.99 16.81 -33.82
N GLN A 322 18.04 17.01 -35.14
CA GLN A 322 19.15 16.69 -36.01
C GLN A 322 20.45 17.35 -35.53
N SER A 323 21.48 16.53 -35.46
CA SER A 323 22.88 16.89 -35.32
C SER A 323 23.35 17.72 -36.52
N ASN A 324 23.74 18.97 -36.27
CA ASN A 324 24.71 19.68 -37.10
C ASN A 324 25.91 20.05 -36.22
N THR A 325 27.09 19.61 -36.62
CA THR A 325 28.41 19.96 -36.07
C THR A 325 29.33 20.26 -37.26
N PRO A 326 30.47 20.98 -37.12
CA PRO A 326 30.93 21.95 -36.10
C PRO A 326 31.55 23.21 -36.84
N PRO A 327 32.48 24.08 -36.33
CA PRO A 327 33.74 23.75 -35.62
C PRO A 327 34.26 24.72 -34.51
N HIS A 328 35.22 24.19 -33.73
CA HIS A 328 36.41 24.83 -33.13
C HIS A 328 36.38 25.69 -31.84
N LEU A 329 37.09 25.15 -30.82
CA LEU A 329 38.24 25.73 -30.06
C LEU A 329 38.05 26.95 -29.13
N ILE A 330 38.23 26.76 -27.81
CA ILE A 330 39.41 27.21 -27.00
C ILE A 330 39.13 27.09 -25.48
N SER A 331 40.11 26.50 -24.79
CA SER A 331 40.30 26.47 -23.33
C SER A 331 40.38 27.86 -22.68
N ALA A 332 39.91 27.96 -21.44
CA ALA A 332 40.52 28.88 -20.46
C ALA A 332 40.42 28.29 -19.05
N THR A 333 41.58 27.84 -18.57
CA THR A 333 41.94 27.57 -17.19
C THR A 333 42.00 28.85 -16.35
N SER A 334 41.64 28.77 -15.07
CA SER A 334 42.25 29.60 -14.02
C SER A 334 42.28 28.86 -12.67
N ASN A 335 43.40 28.17 -12.46
CA ASN A 335 44.26 28.08 -11.26
C ASN A 335 43.66 28.55 -9.91
N LEU A 336 43.47 27.64 -8.95
CA LEU A 336 44.43 27.17 -7.90
C LEU A 336 44.51 28.09 -6.67
N SER A 337 44.12 27.56 -5.50
CA SER A 337 44.98 27.52 -4.31
C SER A 337 44.52 26.40 -3.37
N SER A 338 45.37 25.39 -3.24
CA SER A 338 45.29 24.29 -2.28
C SER A 338 45.80 24.72 -0.90
N SER A 339 45.15 24.25 0.16
CA SER A 339 45.87 23.86 1.38
C SER A 339 45.30 22.53 1.86
N SER A 340 46.21 21.62 2.13
CA SER A 340 46.03 20.18 2.32
C SER A 340 46.29 19.83 3.78
N GLU A 341 45.36 19.12 4.43
CA GLU A 341 45.63 18.18 5.52
C GLU A 341 44.65 17.00 5.45
N PRO A 342 45.04 15.80 5.94
CA PRO A 342 44.56 14.52 5.41
C PRO A 342 43.25 14.06 6.05
N SER A 343 42.33 13.60 5.19
CA SER A 343 41.08 12.93 5.58
C SER A 343 41.35 11.48 6.03
N GLU A 344 41.90 11.29 7.22
CA GLU A 344 41.78 10.04 7.96
C GLU A 344 40.43 10.05 8.70
N ASN A 345 39.38 9.51 8.07
CA ASN A 345 38.15 8.96 8.71
C ASN A 345 37.06 8.60 7.68
N LEU A 346 37.42 8.00 6.54
CA LEU A 346 36.43 7.48 5.59
C LEU A 346 35.99 6.02 5.83
N GLU A 347 36.56 5.34 6.84
CA GLU A 347 36.29 3.91 7.10
C GLU A 347 35.71 3.61 8.51
N SER A 348 35.04 4.57 9.15
CA SER A 348 34.32 4.32 10.42
C SER A 348 32.80 4.21 10.24
N TYR A 349 32.36 3.36 9.30
CA TYR A 349 30.98 2.88 9.27
C TYR A 349 30.99 1.38 9.40
N ALA A 350 30.44 0.89 10.52
CA ALA A 350 30.34 -0.53 10.82
C ALA A 350 29.62 -1.27 9.68
N THR A 351 30.39 -2.00 8.89
CA THR A 351 29.89 -3.05 8.00
C THR A 351 29.30 -4.14 8.89
N ALA A 352 27.98 -4.37 8.77
CA ALA A 352 27.35 -5.48 9.48
C ALA A 352 28.03 -6.81 9.08
N PRO A 353 28.34 -7.72 10.02
CA PRO A 353 28.90 -9.02 9.66
C PRO A 353 27.91 -9.76 8.77
N GLN A 354 28.39 -10.27 7.63
CA GLN A 354 27.61 -11.20 6.83
C GLN A 354 27.49 -12.51 7.60
N PHE A 355 26.25 -12.87 7.97
CA PHE A 355 25.96 -14.18 8.53
C PHE A 355 26.05 -15.22 7.42
N SER A 356 27.21 -15.86 7.29
CA SER A 356 27.51 -16.90 6.30
C SER A 356 27.18 -18.32 6.78
N ASP A 357 26.20 -18.50 7.67
CA ASP A 357 25.93 -19.80 8.31
C ASP A 357 24.47 -20.25 8.21
N LEU A 358 23.92 -20.27 6.99
CA LEU A 358 22.70 -21.03 6.67
C LEU A 358 22.88 -22.03 5.51
N ASN A 359 24.09 -22.19 4.98
CA ASN A 359 24.37 -23.08 3.84
C ASN A 359 24.73 -24.53 4.22
N THR A 360 24.60 -24.92 5.49
CA THR A 360 24.88 -26.29 5.97
C THR A 360 23.60 -27.04 6.35
N ILE A 361 22.57 -27.00 5.50
CA ILE A 361 21.56 -28.06 5.47
C ILE A 361 21.70 -28.79 4.14
N ARG A 362 22.44 -29.90 4.21
CA ARG A 362 22.70 -30.83 3.12
C ARG A 362 21.35 -31.42 2.64
N SER A 363 20.85 -30.93 1.52
CA SER A 363 19.65 -31.49 0.89
C SER A 363 19.96 -32.90 0.41
N ARG A 364 19.30 -33.90 1.00
CA ARG A 364 19.42 -35.30 0.61
C ARG A 364 18.76 -35.45 -0.76
N SER A 365 19.57 -35.47 -1.81
CA SER A 365 19.13 -35.81 -3.16
C SER A 365 18.65 -37.26 -3.16
N GLY A 366 17.35 -37.45 -3.36
CA GLY A 366 16.68 -38.74 -3.48
C GLY A 366 15.57 -38.62 -4.52
N LEU A 367 15.85 -39.14 -5.70
CA LEU A 367 15.00 -39.41 -6.86
C LEU A 367 13.47 -39.33 -6.61
N SER A 368 12.83 -38.34 -7.23
CA SER A 368 11.46 -38.48 -7.75
C SER A 368 11.29 -37.51 -8.91
N SER A 369 11.24 -38.05 -10.12
CA SER A 369 10.92 -37.36 -11.37
C SER A 369 9.57 -36.65 -11.24
N SER A 370 9.60 -35.33 -11.04
CA SER A 370 8.40 -34.50 -11.10
C SER A 370 8.08 -34.24 -12.57
N PRO A 371 6.82 -34.38 -13.01
CA PRO A 371 6.44 -34.09 -14.38
C PRO A 371 6.65 -32.61 -14.66
N SER A 372 7.21 -32.31 -15.84
CA SER A 372 7.45 -30.97 -16.35
C SER A 372 6.19 -30.09 -16.24
N PRO A 373 6.31 -28.79 -15.91
CA PRO A 373 5.15 -27.90 -15.83
C PRO A 373 4.48 -27.79 -17.21
N PRO A 374 3.13 -27.71 -17.27
CA PRO A 374 2.45 -27.44 -18.52
C PRO A 374 2.87 -26.07 -19.07
N ALA A 375 3.01 -25.98 -20.40
CA ALA A 375 3.68 -24.92 -21.14
C ALA A 375 3.08 -23.49 -21.08
N ASN A 376 2.11 -23.18 -20.21
CA ASN A 376 1.22 -22.04 -20.41
C ASN A 376 1.08 -21.02 -19.26
N VAL A 377 1.78 -21.16 -18.13
CA VAL A 377 1.79 -20.09 -17.10
C VAL A 377 2.96 -19.15 -17.38
N PRO A 378 2.73 -17.84 -17.60
CA PRO A 378 3.81 -16.87 -17.75
C PRO A 378 4.76 -16.93 -16.55
N THR A 379 6.06 -16.80 -16.80
CA THR A 379 7.03 -16.69 -15.71
C THR A 379 7.12 -15.25 -15.24
N PHE A 380 7.28 -15.06 -13.92
CA PHE A 380 7.55 -13.75 -13.35
C PHE A 380 8.90 -13.21 -13.86
N ASP A 381 8.90 -11.96 -14.33
CA ASP A 381 10.12 -11.24 -14.71
C ASP A 381 10.56 -10.31 -13.57
N PRO A 382 11.62 -10.64 -12.82
CA PRO A 382 12.12 -9.79 -11.74
C PRO A 382 12.74 -8.48 -12.24
N ASN A 383 13.11 -8.39 -13.51
CA ASN A 383 13.71 -7.20 -14.11
C ASN A 383 12.67 -6.26 -14.75
N ALA A 384 11.41 -6.67 -14.81
CA ALA A 384 10.33 -5.83 -15.30
C ALA A 384 10.22 -4.55 -14.45
N LYS A 385 9.80 -3.46 -15.08
CA LYS A 385 9.55 -2.21 -14.36
C LYS A 385 8.31 -2.38 -13.49
N LYS A 386 8.38 -1.91 -12.24
CA LYS A 386 7.19 -1.77 -11.39
C LYS A 386 6.20 -0.77 -11.99
N ASP A 387 4.92 -1.08 -11.92
CA ASP A 387 3.86 -0.16 -12.33
C ASP A 387 3.78 1.04 -11.37
N HIS A 388 3.86 0.76 -10.06
CA HIS A 388 3.77 1.76 -9.03
C HIS A 388 4.88 1.63 -7.96
N ILE A 389 5.26 2.75 -7.34
CA ILE A 389 6.34 2.79 -6.32
C ILE A 389 5.94 2.13 -4.99
N PHE A 390 4.64 2.02 -4.74
CA PHE A 390 4.07 1.29 -3.61
C PHE A 390 3.80 -0.18 -3.93
N ASP A 391 4.11 -0.66 -5.14
CA ASP A 391 4.11 -2.08 -5.41
C ASP A 391 5.41 -2.72 -4.89
N PRO A 392 5.31 -3.86 -4.16
CA PRO A 392 6.49 -4.54 -3.66
C PRO A 392 7.32 -5.14 -4.81
N HIS A 393 6.67 -5.54 -5.91
CA HIS A 393 7.28 -6.21 -7.07
C HIS A 393 6.57 -5.79 -8.38
N PRO A 394 7.18 -6.00 -9.56
CA PRO A 394 6.47 -5.87 -10.84
C PRO A 394 5.20 -6.73 -10.89
N ALA A 395 4.19 -6.28 -11.62
CA ALA A 395 2.94 -7.02 -11.74
C ALA A 395 3.16 -8.31 -12.56
N HIS A 396 2.64 -9.43 -12.07
CA HIS A 396 2.59 -10.64 -12.87
C HIS A 396 1.51 -10.49 -13.96
N PRO A 397 1.65 -11.08 -15.17
CA PRO A 397 0.64 -10.97 -16.22
C PRO A 397 -0.77 -11.40 -15.79
N TYR A 398 -0.88 -12.34 -14.85
CA TYR A 398 -2.15 -12.82 -14.32
C TYR A 398 -2.73 -11.96 -13.18
N ASP A 399 -1.99 -10.96 -12.67
CA ASP A 399 -2.50 -10.03 -11.65
C ASP A 399 -3.52 -9.05 -12.27
N ARG A 400 -3.42 -8.83 -13.59
CA ARG A 400 -4.27 -7.89 -14.35
C ARG A 400 -5.76 -8.30 -14.31
N PRO A 401 -6.68 -7.31 -14.32
CA PRO A 401 -8.11 -7.57 -14.35
C PRO A 401 -8.51 -8.44 -15.54
N LEU A 402 -9.59 -9.20 -15.35
CA LEU A 402 -10.24 -10.00 -16.39
C LEU A 402 -11.48 -9.27 -16.90
N ASP A 403 -11.72 -9.35 -18.21
CA ASP A 403 -13.02 -8.99 -18.77
C ASP A 403 -13.99 -10.17 -18.52
N LEU A 404 -14.75 -10.06 -17.43
CA LEU A 404 -15.69 -11.09 -17.00
C LEU A 404 -17.10 -10.72 -17.47
N PRO A 405 -17.84 -11.64 -18.10
CA PRO A 405 -19.22 -11.37 -18.49
C PRO A 405 -20.08 -11.09 -17.25
N PRO A 406 -21.11 -10.24 -17.36
CA PRO A 406 -22.02 -9.92 -16.27
C PRO A 406 -22.61 -11.19 -15.65
N LEU A 407 -22.72 -11.23 -14.33
CA LEU A 407 -23.47 -12.27 -13.64
C LEU A 407 -24.97 -11.98 -13.83
N GLU A 408 -25.72 -12.96 -14.33
CA GLU A 408 -27.16 -12.82 -14.64
C GLU A 408 -28.07 -12.73 -13.39
N PHE A 409 -27.50 -12.79 -12.18
CA PHE A 409 -28.23 -12.79 -10.92
C PHE A 409 -28.01 -11.47 -10.17
N GLU A 410 -28.87 -11.16 -9.18
CA GLU A 410 -28.76 -10.05 -8.22
C GLU A 410 -27.52 -10.14 -7.31
N THR A 411 -26.34 -10.34 -7.88
CA THR A 411 -25.07 -10.16 -7.18
C THR A 411 -24.78 -8.68 -7.02
N VAL A 412 -24.09 -8.34 -5.93
CA VAL A 412 -23.65 -6.97 -5.62
C VAL A 412 -22.93 -6.39 -6.83
N ILE A 413 -23.61 -5.50 -7.55
CA ILE A 413 -23.01 -4.73 -8.64
C ILE A 413 -21.98 -3.81 -7.97
N PRO A 414 -20.68 -3.94 -8.28
CA PRO A 414 -19.67 -3.10 -7.67
C PRO A 414 -20.00 -1.63 -7.96
N ARG A 415 -19.98 -0.80 -6.92
CA ARG A 415 -19.95 0.65 -7.11
C ARG A 415 -18.76 0.98 -8.00
N ARG A 416 -18.90 1.99 -8.86
CA ARG A 416 -17.82 2.47 -9.72
C ARG A 416 -17.27 3.76 -9.14
N ILE A 417 -15.99 4.02 -9.38
CA ILE A 417 -15.32 5.28 -9.00
C ILE A 417 -14.87 5.97 -10.29
N ASP A 418 -14.91 7.30 -10.37
CA ASP A 418 -14.12 8.03 -11.38
C ASP A 418 -12.65 7.89 -11.00
N VAL A 419 -11.99 6.87 -11.54
CA VAL A 419 -10.62 6.48 -11.18
C VAL A 419 -9.67 7.63 -11.48
N ALA A 420 -9.83 8.29 -12.62
CA ALA A 420 -9.00 9.42 -13.02
C ALA A 420 -9.14 10.59 -12.04
N ALA A 421 -10.36 10.97 -11.67
CA ALA A 421 -10.62 12.00 -10.67
C ALA A 421 -10.03 11.64 -9.30
N ARG A 422 -10.20 10.38 -8.88
CA ARG A 422 -9.70 9.93 -7.58
C ARG A 422 -8.17 9.96 -7.52
N ARG A 423 -7.49 9.52 -8.58
CA ARG A 423 -6.02 9.58 -8.66
C ARG A 423 -5.51 11.02 -8.70
N GLU A 424 -6.18 11.91 -9.43
CA GLU A 424 -5.88 13.35 -9.42
C GLU A 424 -5.96 13.91 -7.98
N TRP A 425 -7.05 13.61 -7.27
CA TRP A 425 -7.25 14.00 -5.88
C TRP A 425 -6.15 13.48 -4.96
N ILE A 426 -5.78 12.20 -5.04
CA ILE A 426 -4.69 11.62 -4.24
C ILE A 426 -3.36 12.32 -4.52
N ASN A 427 -3.00 12.48 -5.80
CA ASN A 427 -1.71 13.06 -6.19
C ASN A 427 -1.60 14.53 -5.79
N ARG A 428 -2.72 15.25 -5.74
CA ARG A 428 -2.80 16.60 -5.21
C ARG A 428 -2.46 16.67 -3.72
N LEU A 429 -3.00 15.76 -2.91
CA LEU A 429 -2.68 15.67 -1.48
C LEU A 429 -1.22 15.30 -1.24
N LEU A 430 -0.70 14.33 -2.00
CA LEU A 430 0.71 13.93 -1.94
C LEU A 430 1.66 15.08 -2.32
N TYR A 431 1.29 15.91 -3.31
CA TYR A 431 2.04 17.11 -3.64
C TYR A 431 2.05 18.11 -2.47
N TYR A 432 0.89 18.42 -1.91
CA TYR A 432 0.77 19.28 -0.72
C TYR A 432 1.60 18.76 0.46
N PHE A 433 1.59 17.45 0.71
CA PHE A 433 2.41 16.83 1.77
C PHE A 433 3.91 17.04 1.54
N ALA A 434 4.37 17.00 0.30
CA ALA A 434 5.77 17.21 -0.03
C ALA A 434 6.21 18.68 0.08
N THR A 435 5.35 19.62 -0.30
CA THR A 435 5.69 21.05 -0.35
C THR A 435 5.48 21.73 1.00
N GLU A 436 4.30 21.57 1.61
CA GLU A 436 3.93 22.31 2.82
C GLU A 436 4.22 21.53 4.10
N LEU A 437 4.18 20.19 4.07
CA LEU A 437 4.42 19.38 5.27
C LEU A 437 5.87 18.86 5.36
N GLY A 438 6.71 19.21 4.38
CA GLY A 438 8.12 18.82 4.32
C GLY A 438 8.37 17.35 3.95
N LEU A 439 7.33 16.57 3.62
CA LEU A 439 7.43 15.12 3.41
C LEU A 439 7.85 14.80 1.98
N LYS A 440 9.12 15.05 1.65
CA LYS A 440 9.64 14.96 0.26
C LYS A 440 9.38 13.61 -0.42
N LYS A 441 9.22 12.52 0.34
CA LYS A 441 8.88 11.19 -0.20
C LYS A 441 7.50 11.14 -0.87
N ALA A 442 6.57 12.00 -0.47
CA ALA A 442 5.25 12.10 -1.08
C ALA A 442 5.31 12.60 -2.54
N LEU A 443 6.37 13.33 -2.91
CA LEU A 443 6.56 13.85 -4.27
C LEU A 443 6.80 12.76 -5.32
N TRP A 444 7.30 11.59 -4.89
CA TRP A 444 7.66 10.53 -5.81
C TRP A 444 6.47 9.97 -6.59
N VAL A 445 5.28 9.88 -5.97
CA VAL A 445 4.10 9.35 -6.66
C VAL A 445 3.67 10.31 -7.77
N PRO A 446 3.41 11.62 -7.52
CA PRO A 446 3.05 12.55 -8.60
C PRO A 446 4.09 12.62 -9.72
N VAL A 447 5.38 12.52 -9.41
CA VAL A 447 6.45 12.54 -10.42
C VAL A 447 6.43 11.27 -11.27
N MET A 448 6.45 10.10 -10.64
CA MET A 448 6.57 8.82 -11.35
C MET A 448 5.29 8.44 -12.09
N GLN A 449 4.14 8.89 -11.61
CA GLN A 449 2.83 8.66 -12.22
C GLN A 449 2.42 9.78 -13.19
N GLY A 450 3.27 10.79 -13.40
CA GLY A 450 3.06 11.83 -14.41
C GLY A 450 2.00 12.90 -14.07
N PHE A 451 1.60 13.02 -12.80
CA PHE A 451 0.59 14.00 -12.36
C PHE A 451 1.15 15.40 -12.11
N MET A 452 2.49 15.56 -12.03
CA MET A 452 3.14 16.84 -11.73
C MET A 452 2.67 18.03 -12.57
N PRO A 453 2.54 17.94 -13.91
CA PRO A 453 2.09 19.06 -14.74
C PRO A 453 0.68 19.57 -14.38
N MET A 454 -0.15 18.70 -13.82
CA MET A 454 -1.53 18.99 -13.44
C MET A 454 -1.63 19.47 -11.99
N VAL A 455 -1.11 18.69 -11.03
CA VAL A 455 -1.37 18.95 -9.60
C VAL A 455 -0.55 20.11 -9.04
N LYS A 456 0.66 20.33 -9.56
CA LYS A 456 1.54 21.41 -9.09
C LYS A 456 0.90 22.80 -9.23
N PRO A 457 0.50 23.25 -10.44
CA PRO A 457 -0.08 24.59 -10.59
C PRO A 457 -1.36 24.76 -9.76
N MET A 458 -2.22 23.74 -9.68
CA MET A 458 -3.47 23.80 -8.91
C MET A 458 -3.23 24.00 -7.41
N VAL A 459 -2.27 23.28 -6.83
CA VAL A 459 -1.95 23.40 -5.40
C VAL A 459 -1.22 24.71 -5.12
N ASP A 460 -0.23 25.07 -5.94
CA ASP A 460 0.52 26.33 -5.77
C ASP A 460 -0.40 27.55 -5.81
N GLU A 461 -1.40 27.57 -6.70
CA GLU A 461 -2.38 28.64 -6.78
C GLU A 461 -3.14 28.81 -5.45
N ILE A 462 -3.62 27.71 -4.88
CA ILE A 462 -4.38 27.72 -3.62
C ILE A 462 -3.54 28.22 -2.46
N LEU A 463 -2.30 27.75 -2.37
CA LEU A 463 -1.36 28.16 -1.33
C LEU A 463 -0.92 29.62 -1.51
N SER A 464 -0.80 30.10 -2.75
CA SER A 464 -0.47 31.50 -3.03
C SER A 464 -1.60 32.45 -2.64
N GLN A 465 -2.86 32.01 -2.77
CA GLN A 465 -4.03 32.77 -2.32
C GLN A 465 -4.08 32.84 -0.80
N GLU A 466 -3.74 31.76 -0.09
CA GLU A 466 -3.69 31.73 1.37
C GLU A 466 -2.63 32.68 1.94
N ARG A 467 -1.44 32.74 1.35
CA ARG A 467 -0.34 33.61 1.83
C ARG A 467 -0.57 35.11 1.61
N ARG A 468 -1.61 35.50 0.86
CA ARG A 468 -1.96 36.90 0.60
C ARG A 468 -2.97 37.48 1.59
N PHE A 469 -3.60 36.63 2.39
CA PHE A 469 -4.48 36.99 3.50
C PHE A 469 -3.76 36.72 4.82
#